data_AF-A0A0W1DEU8-F1
#
_entry.id   AF-A0A0W1DEU8-F1
#
_cell.length_a   1.000
_cell.length_b   1.000
_cell.length_c   1.000
_cell.angle_alpha   90.00
_cell.angle_beta   90.00
_cell.angle_gamma   90.00
#
_symmetry.space_group_name_H-M   'P 1'
#
loop_
_entity.id
_entity.type
_entity.pdbx_description
1 polymer ?
#
loop_
_entity_poly.entity_id
_entity_poly.type
_entity_poly.pdbx_seq_one_letter_code
_entity_poly.pdbx_strand_id
1 'polypeptide(L)' 'MENTTPIDPAVYEWRPCSILLPQIALKTTRFGTRLSLLWPGRYMVRQSRSMGRRIYRSYSA' A
#
# COMPACT_ATOMS: atom_id res chain seq x y z
N MET A 1 -26.07 6.04 -15.06
CA MET A 1 -25.76 4.66 -14.64
C MET A 1 -24.45 4.72 -13.87
N GLU A 2 -24.55 4.84 -12.55
CA GLU A 2 -23.40 4.76 -11.65
C GLU A 2 -22.97 3.29 -11.66
N ASN A 3 -21.85 2.99 -12.34
CA ASN A 3 -21.33 1.64 -12.43
C ASN A 3 -20.63 1.33 -11.09
N THR A 4 -21.43 1.10 -10.05
CA THR A 4 -20.95 0.82 -8.70
C THR A 4 -20.47 -0.62 -8.65
N THR A 5 -19.39 -0.93 -9.37
CA THR A 5 -18.60 -2.13 -9.11
C THR A 5 -18.31 -2.13 -7.61
N PRO A 6 -18.73 -3.16 -6.85
CA PRO A 6 -18.52 -3.18 -5.42
C PRO A 6 -17.02 -3.18 -5.18
N ILE A 7 -16.48 -2.03 -4.78
CA ILE A 7 -15.08 -1.91 -4.38
C ILE A 7 -14.99 -2.69 -3.07
N ASP A 8 -14.38 -3.87 -3.13
CA ASP A 8 -14.15 -4.71 -1.96
C ASP A 8 -13.51 -3.84 -0.85
N PRO A 9 -14.19 -3.62 0.29
CA PRO A 9 -13.68 -2.76 1.33
C PRO A 9 -12.34 -3.24 1.89
N ALA A 10 -12.04 -4.53 1.74
CA ALA A 10 -10.77 -5.10 2.16
C ALA A 10 -9.58 -4.64 1.30
N VAL A 11 -9.80 -3.93 0.17
CA VAL A 11 -8.73 -3.26 -0.59
C VAL A 11 -8.15 -2.06 0.19
N TYR A 12 -8.93 -1.48 1.10
CA TYR A 12 -8.48 -0.41 2.01
C TYR A 12 -7.78 -0.95 3.26
N GLU A 13 -7.87 -2.25 3.51
CA GLU A 13 -7.18 -2.92 4.61
C GLU A 13 -5.73 -3.26 4.25
N TRP A 14 -4.89 -3.36 5.27
CA TRP A 14 -3.49 -3.74 5.09
C TRP A 14 -3.39 -5.24 4.77
N ARG A 15 -2.97 -5.57 3.55
CA ARG A 15 -2.73 -6.95 3.12
C ARG A 15 -1.23 -7.24 3.04
N PRO A 16 -0.77 -8.44 3.44
CA PRO A 16 0.64 -8.82 3.30
C PRO A 16 1.04 -8.91 1.82
N CYS A 17 2.26 -8.49 1.50
CA CYS A 17 2.83 -8.57 0.16
C CYS A 17 4.34 -8.79 0.23
N SER A 18 4.92 -9.47 -0.75
CA SER A 18 6.37 -9.60 -0.90
C SER A 18 6.84 -8.83 -2.12
N ILE A 19 7.80 -7.94 -1.91
CA ILE A 19 8.49 -7.21 -2.97
C ILE A 19 9.73 -8.02 -3.33
N LEU A 20 9.87 -8.40 -4.61
CA LEU A 20 11.00 -9.21 -5.08
C LEU A 20 12.12 -8.35 -5.69
N LEU A 21 11.75 -7.20 -6.27
CA LEU A 21 12.66 -6.28 -6.92
C LEU A 21 12.58 -4.90 -6.28
N PRO A 22 13.69 -4.14 -6.24
CA PRO A 22 13.63 -2.76 -5.78
C PRO A 22 12.62 -1.95 -6.60
N GLN A 23 11.70 -1.26 -5.93
CA GLN A 23 10.72 -0.41 -6.61
C GLN A 23 10.44 0.87 -5.84
N ILE A 24 10.17 1.95 -6.57
CA ILE A 24 9.77 3.22 -5.98
C ILE A 24 8.27 3.16 -5.68
N ALA A 25 7.87 3.34 -4.42
CA ALA A 25 6.46 3.47 -4.08
C ALA A 25 6.22 4.35 -2.85
N LEU A 26 4.95 4.66 -2.58
CA LEU A 26 4.57 5.42 -1.40
C LEU A 26 4.70 4.53 -0.16
N LYS A 27 5.62 4.86 0.73
CA LYS A 27 5.83 4.17 2.01
C LYS A 27 5.29 5.03 3.16
N THR A 28 4.37 4.46 3.93
CA THR A 28 3.92 4.96 5.22
C THR A 28 4.99 4.67 6.28
N THR A 29 5.33 5.71 7.02
CA THR A 29 6.22 5.69 8.19
C THR A 29 5.52 6.39 9.35
N ARG A 30 6.14 6.41 10.54
CA ARG A 30 5.60 7.13 11.71
C ARG A 30 5.36 8.64 11.47
N PHE A 31 6.10 9.23 10.54
CA PHE A 31 6.04 10.66 10.21
C PHE A 31 5.09 10.96 9.04
N GLY A 32 4.38 9.96 8.54
CA GLY A 32 3.50 10.08 7.38
C GLY A 32 3.95 9.28 6.17
N THR A 33 3.37 9.60 5.03
CA THR A 33 3.56 8.86 3.77
C THR A 33 4.49 9.63 2.86
N ARG A 34 5.57 8.98 2.40
CA ARG A 34 6.52 9.56 1.44
C ARG A 34 6.85 8.57 0.33
N LEU A 35 7.24 9.09 -0.83
CA LEU A 35 7.80 8.25 -1.89
C LEU A 35 9.16 7.72 -1.42
N SER A 36 9.37 6.41 -1.50
CA SER A 36 10.60 5.77 -1.01
C SER A 36 10.91 4.53 -1.84
N LEU A 37 12.20 4.20 -1.94
CA LEU A 37 12.63 2.93 -2.52
C LEU A 37 12.30 1.79 -1.55
N LEU A 38 11.50 0.84 -2.00
CA LEU A 38 11.25 -0.43 -1.31
C LEU A 38 12.32 -1.42 -1.75
N TRP A 39 13.03 -2.00 -0.80
CA TRP A 39 13.94 -3.11 -1.04
C TRP A 39 13.17 -4.43 -1.10
N PRO A 40 13.76 -5.50 -1.64
CA PRO A 40 13.16 -6.82 -1.57
C PRO A 40 12.88 -7.24 -0.13
N GLY A 41 11.69 -7.77 0.14
CA GLY A 41 11.28 -8.15 1.49
C GLY A 41 9.76 -8.23 1.68
N ARG A 42 9.35 -8.47 2.94
CA ARG A 42 7.94 -8.53 3.34
C ARG A 42 7.43 -7.14 3.73
N TYR A 43 6.28 -6.79 3.18
CA TYR A 43 5.61 -5.52 3.40
C TYR A 43 4.11 -5.75 3.60
N MET A 44 3.42 -4.68 3.98
CA MET A 44 1.97 -4.62 3.87
C MET A 44 1.60 -3.54 2.87
N VAL A 45 0.56 -3.77 2.08
CA VAL A 45 0.03 -2.84 1.09
C VAL A 45 -1.45 -2.58 1.37
N ARG A 46 -1.89 -1.34 1.16
CA ARG A 46 -3.32 -0.99 1.10
C ARG A 46 -3.56 0.11 0.08
N GLN A 47 -4.80 0.27 -0.36
CA GLN A 47 -5.18 1.45 -1.13
C GLN A 47 -5.55 2.61 -0.19
N SER A 48 -5.00 3.79 -0.45
CA SER A 48 -5.38 5.00 0.27
C SER A 48 -6.76 5.46 -0.18
N ARG A 49 -7.66 5.71 0.79
CA ARG A 49 -9.01 6.22 0.53
C ARG A 49 -9.00 7.64 -0.03
N SER A 50 -8.08 8.49 0.42
CA SER A 50 -8.00 9.89 0.00
C SER A 50 -7.13 10.11 -1.23
N MET A 51 -6.02 9.39 -1.37
CA MET A 51 -5.09 9.58 -2.50
C MET A 51 -5.39 8.68 -3.69
N GLY A 52 -6.23 7.64 -3.53
CA GLY A 52 -6.46 6.61 -4.55
C GLY A 52 -5.23 5.75 -4.89
N ARG A 53 -4.09 5.98 -4.24
CA ARG A 53 -2.80 5.30 -4.50
C ARG A 53 -2.54 4.16 -3.51
N ARG A 54 -1.76 3.16 -3.95
CA ARG A 54 -1.25 2.12 -3.07
C ARG A 54 -0.17 2.68 -2.16
N ILE A 55 -0.28 2.37 -0.88
CA ILE A 55 0.69 2.73 0.15
C ILE A 55 1.21 1.46 0.81
N TYR A 56 2.50 1.48 1.10
CA TYR A 56 3.25 0.34 1.62
C TYR A 56 3.75 0.66 3.03
N ARG A 57 3.85 -0.33 3.90
CA ARG A 57 4.59 -0.22 5.16
C ARG A 57 5.43 -1.48 5.37
N SER A 58 6.51 -1.36 6.13
CA SER A 58 7.31 -2.52 6.53
C SER A 58 6.45 -3.52 7.30
N TYR A 59 6.64 -4.81 7.03
CA TYR A 59 6.11 -5.89 7.86
C TYR A 59 6.95 -5.97 9.15
N SER A 60 6.84 -4.94 9.99
CA SER A 60 7.33 -5.02 11.37
C SER A 60 6.14 -5.40 12.22
N ALA A 61 6.28 -6.51 12.95
CA ALA A 61 5.52 -6.72 14.17
C ALA A 61 5.75 -5.56 15.14
#